data_AF-A0A2Z6E2C0-F1
#
_entry.id   AF-A0A2Z6E2C0-F1
#
_cell.length_a   1.000
_cell.length_b   1.000
_cell.length_c   1.000
_cell.angle_alpha   90.00
_cell.angle_beta   90.00
_cell.angle_gamma   90.00
#
_symmetry.space_group_name_H-M   'P 1'
#
loop_
_entity.id
_entity.type
_entity.pdbx_description
1 polymer ?
#
loop_
_entity_poly.entity_id
_entity_poly.type
_entity_poly.pdbx_seq_one_letter_code
_entity_poly.pdbx_strand_id
1 'polypeptide(L)'
;MEGYEALVAGLTLPDPDDRHVLAAAIRCGASVIVTFNERDFPNDLLAPYGIESQHPDEFVDNLLDLDAAAVVSAAQRQRAQLKHPPIEVDRYLEILLRQGLVQTTKVLATYRTIL
;
A
#
# COMPACT_ATOMS: atom_id res chain seq x y z
N MET A 1 -6.84 -11.72 24.36
CA MET A 1 -5.81 -10.89 23.71
C MET A 1 -5.58 -9.74 24.65
N GLU A 2 -4.49 -9.70 25.41
CA GLU A 2 -4.18 -8.63 26.36
C GLU A 2 -2.72 -8.22 26.15
N GLY A 3 -2.46 -6.91 26.02
CA GLY A 3 -1.10 -6.36 25.80
C GLY A 3 -0.96 -5.25 24.74
N TYR A 4 -2.05 -4.81 24.11
CA TYR A 4 -2.07 -3.71 23.14
C TYR A 4 -2.53 -2.36 23.72
N GLU A 5 -3.27 -2.40 24.84
CA GLU A 5 -4.00 -1.24 25.39
C GLU A 5 -3.05 -0.13 25.86
N ALA A 6 -1.90 -0.48 26.43
CA ALA A 6 -0.93 0.50 26.93
C ALA A 6 -0.16 1.24 25.82
N LEU A 7 0.05 0.60 24.65
CA LEU A 7 0.67 1.26 23.50
C LEU A 7 -0.35 2.16 22.79
N VAL A 8 -1.55 1.64 22.52
CA VAL A 8 -2.62 2.37 21.82
C VAL A 8 -3.08 3.61 22.60
N ALA A 9 -3.14 3.53 23.93
CA ALA A 9 -3.57 4.66 24.77
C ALA A 9 -2.63 5.88 24.70
N GLY A 10 -1.36 5.69 24.31
CA GLY A 10 -0.38 6.76 24.16
C GLY A 10 -0.22 7.29 22.74
N LEU A 11 -0.79 6.61 21.74
CA LEU A 11 -0.72 7.05 20.35
C LEU A 11 -1.76 8.15 20.12
N THR A 12 -1.32 9.24 19.50
CA THR A 12 -2.19 10.31 19.04
C THR A 12 -2.06 10.39 17.52
N LEU A 13 -3.18 10.22 16.83
CA LEU A 13 -3.32 10.42 15.39
C LEU A 13 -4.52 11.34 15.12
N PRO A 14 -4.59 11.99 13.95
CA PRO A 14 -5.74 12.78 13.55
C PRO A 14 -7.06 11.99 13.60
N ASP A 15 -7.04 10.74 13.16
CA ASP A 15 -8.13 9.80 13.34
C ASP A 15 -7.85 8.86 14.54
N PRO A 16 -8.67 8.92 15.61
CA PRO A 16 -8.55 8.01 16.75
C PRO A 16 -8.73 6.54 16.38
N ASP A 17 -9.48 6.22 15.32
CA ASP A 17 -9.69 4.85 14.90
C ASP A 17 -8.44 4.27 14.25
N ASP A 18 -7.53 5.06 13.67
CA ASP A 18 -6.32 4.57 13.01
C ASP A 18 -5.16 4.17 13.93
N ARG A 19 -5.28 4.42 15.24
CA ARG A 19 -4.24 4.11 16.22
C ARG A 19 -3.86 2.62 16.26
N HIS A 20 -4.78 1.73 15.91
CA HIS A 20 -4.49 0.30 15.84
C HIS A 20 -3.55 -0.05 14.67
N VAL A 21 -3.64 0.68 13.56
CA VAL A 21 -2.76 0.52 12.39
C VAL A 21 -1.33 0.90 12.79
N LEU A 22 -1.15 2.06 13.43
CA LEU A 22 0.16 2.49 13.92
C LEU A 22 0.71 1.54 15.01
N ALA A 23 -0.13 1.10 15.94
CA ALA A 23 0.29 0.12 16.95
C ALA A 23 0.76 -1.20 16.32
N ALA A 24 0.08 -1.67 15.26
CA ALA A 24 0.49 -2.85 14.52
C ALA A 24 1.84 -2.64 13.81
N ALA A 25 2.02 -1.49 13.14
CA ALA A 25 3.27 -1.14 12.47
C ALA A 25 4.46 -1.09 13.44
N ILE A 26 4.30 -0.47 14.60
CA ILE A 26 5.32 -0.45 15.66
C ILE A 26 5.64 -1.87 16.14
N ARG A 27 4.60 -2.70 16.38
CA ARG A 27 4.77 -4.06 16.90
C ARG A 27 5.47 -4.99 15.92
N CYS A 28 5.21 -4.86 14.61
CA CYS A 28 5.87 -5.68 13.60
C CYS A 28 7.21 -5.11 13.14
N GLY A 29 7.59 -3.91 13.61
CA GLY A 29 8.81 -3.23 13.17
C GLY A 29 8.76 -2.83 11.70
N ALA A 30 7.56 -2.50 11.19
CA ALA A 30 7.42 -1.94 9.85
C ALA A 30 8.10 -0.58 9.77
N SER A 31 8.71 -0.26 8.63
CA SER A 31 9.25 1.07 8.35
C SER A 31 8.26 1.97 7.60
N VAL A 32 7.25 1.40 6.94
CA VAL A 32 6.31 2.14 6.08
C VAL A 32 4.87 1.69 6.35
N ILE A 33 3.96 2.66 6.49
CA ILE A 33 2.51 2.47 6.39
C ILE A 33 2.07 2.91 5.00
N VAL A 34 1.61 1.95 4.19
CA VAL A 34 1.11 2.25 2.83
C VAL A 34 -0.37 2.61 2.90
N THR A 35 -0.73 3.85 2.57
CA THR A 35 -2.09 4.37 2.74
C THR A 35 -2.46 5.44 1.70
N PHE A 36 -3.71 5.43 1.23
CA PHE A 36 -4.25 6.52 0.39
C PHE A 36 -4.51 7.81 1.18
N ASN A 37 -4.62 7.72 2.51
CA ASN A 37 -4.91 8.86 3.36
C ASN A 37 -3.68 9.20 4.23
N GLU A 38 -2.62 9.71 3.61
CA GLU A 38 -1.40 10.09 4.32
C GLU A 38 -1.66 11.16 5.41
N ARG A 39 -2.72 11.94 5.26
CA ARG A 39 -3.18 12.92 6.24
C ARG A 39 -3.59 12.30 7.58
N ASP A 40 -4.04 11.06 7.58
CA ASP A 40 -4.43 10.33 8.79
C ASP A 40 -3.20 9.73 9.49
N PHE A 41 -2.06 9.70 8.79
CA PHE A 41 -0.77 9.23 9.28
C PHE A 41 0.35 10.28 9.06
N PRO A 42 0.29 11.46 9.69
CA PRO A 42 1.29 12.51 9.51
C PRO A 42 2.70 12.05 9.90
N ASN A 43 3.67 12.26 9.01
CA ASN A 43 5.05 11.80 9.22
C ASN A 43 5.73 12.34 10.48
N ASP A 44 5.34 13.52 10.97
CA ASP A 44 5.83 14.08 12.24
C ASP A 44 5.38 13.26 13.46
N LEU A 45 4.20 12.63 13.40
CA LEU A 45 3.69 11.72 14.44
C LEU A 45 4.26 10.31 14.31
N LEU A 46 4.67 9.90 13.11
CA LEU A 46 5.26 8.59 12.85
C LEU A 46 6.78 8.53 13.07
N ALA A 47 7.49 9.64 12.81
CA ALA A 47 8.95 9.73 12.87
C ALA A 47 9.58 9.25 14.19
N PRO A 48 9.00 9.48 15.40
CA PRO A 48 9.55 8.94 16.65
C PRO A 48 9.64 7.41 16.69
N TYR A 49 8.88 6.72 15.84
CA TYR A 49 8.86 5.27 15.73
C TYR A 49 9.70 4.75 14.56
N GLY A 50 10.33 5.63 13.79
CA GLY A 50 11.06 5.26 12.56
C GLY A 50 10.13 4.77 11.44
N ILE A 51 8.88 5.24 11.45
CA ILE A 51 7.85 4.87 10.47
C ILE A 51 7.57 6.10 9.60
N GLU A 52 7.30 5.88 8.32
CA GLU A 52 6.75 6.88 7.40
C GLU A 52 5.43 6.39 6.80
N SER A 53 4.55 7.31 6.40
CA SER A 53 3.42 7.00 5.55
C SER A 53 3.80 7.23 4.09
N GLN A 54 3.30 6.36 3.21
CA GLN A 54 3.57 6.46 1.78
C GLN A 54 2.31 6.13 0.97
N HIS A 55 2.08 6.91 -0.09
CA HIS A 55 1.01 6.63 -1.04
C HIS A 55 1.24 5.29 -1.77
N PRO A 56 0.20 4.45 -1.97
CA PRO A 56 0.36 3.14 -2.62
C PRO A 56 0.98 3.18 -4.01
N ASP A 57 0.66 4.22 -4.80
CA ASP A 57 1.24 4.39 -6.14
C ASP A 57 2.75 4.65 -6.08
N GLU A 58 3.20 5.43 -5.09
CA GLU A 58 4.63 5.71 -4.87
C GLU A 58 5.36 4.47 -4.35
N PHE A 59 4.74 3.75 -3.41
CA PHE A 59 5.29 2.50 -2.89
C PHE A 59 5.52 1.47 -4.00
N VAL A 60 4.56 1.30 -4.91
CA VAL A 60 4.70 0.36 -6.04
C VAL A 60 5.71 0.87 -7.07
N ASP A 61 5.79 2.18 -7.32
CA ASP A 61 6.83 2.77 -8.20
C ASP A 61 8.24 2.48 -7.67
N ASN A 62 8.48 2.66 -6.37
CA ASN A 62 9.74 2.30 -5.73
C ASN A 62 10.07 0.80 -5.86
N LEU A 63 9.06 -0.07 -5.77
CA LEU A 63 9.24 -1.51 -5.98
C LEU A 63 9.51 -1.85 -7.45
N LEU A 64 8.94 -1.11 -8.41
CA LEU A 64 9.21 -1.28 -9.83
C LEU A 64 10.66 -0.91 -10.16
N ASP A 65 11.19 0.16 -9.55
CA ASP A 65 12.59 0.55 -9.66
C ASP A 65 13.54 -0.50 -9.03
N LEU A 66 13.11 -1.15 -7.94
CA LEU A 66 13.89 -2.17 -7.26
C LEU A 66 13.87 -3.52 -8.00
N ASP A 67 12.69 -4.02 -8.36
CA ASP A 67 12.48 -5.29 -9.06
C ASP A 67 11.15 -5.30 -9.84
N ALA A 68 11.20 -4.75 -11.05
CA ALA A 68 10.05 -4.73 -11.95
C ALA A 68 9.50 -6.14 -12.26
N ALA A 69 10.35 -7.17 -12.33
CA ALA A 69 9.92 -8.52 -12.66
C ALA A 69 9.06 -9.12 -11.54
N ALA A 70 9.43 -8.90 -10.28
CA ALA A 70 8.64 -9.31 -9.14
C ALA A 70 7.28 -8.60 -9.09
N VAL A 71 7.24 -7.29 -9.34
CA VAL A 71 5.98 -6.52 -9.35
C VAL A 71 5.06 -6.96 -10.48
N VAL A 72 5.57 -7.10 -11.71
CA VAL A 72 4.77 -7.57 -12.87
C VAL A 72 4.23 -8.98 -12.61
N SER A 73 5.05 -9.87 -12.04
CA SER A 73 4.61 -11.22 -11.67
C SER A 73 3.52 -11.19 -10.59
N ALA A 74 3.60 -10.27 -9.62
CA ALA A 74 2.57 -10.10 -8.60
C ALA A 74 1.26 -9.57 -9.21
N ALA A 75 1.34 -8.58 -10.10
CA ALA A 75 0.18 -8.03 -10.82
C ALA A 75 -0.52 -9.09 -11.68
N GLN A 76 0.24 -9.89 -12.44
CA GLN A 76 -0.28 -11.00 -13.23
C GLN A 76 -1.03 -12.03 -12.35
N ARG A 77 -0.42 -12.45 -11.23
CA ARG A 77 -1.05 -13.37 -10.29
C ARG A 77 -2.33 -12.79 -9.69
N GLN A 78 -2.32 -11.52 -9.32
CA GLN A 78 -3.47 -10.87 -8.71
C GLN A 78 -4.63 -10.73 -9.71
N ARG A 79 -4.37 -10.33 -10.97
CA ARG A 79 -5.38 -10.34 -12.03
C ARG A 79 -5.96 -11.73 -12.25
N ALA A 80 -5.13 -12.77 -12.31
CA ALA A 80 -5.58 -14.16 -12.51
C ALA A 80 -6.46 -14.71 -11.36
N GLN A 81 -6.38 -14.12 -10.16
CA GLN A 81 -7.26 -14.46 -9.03
C GLN A 81 -8.64 -13.81 -9.13
N LEU A 82 -8.79 -12.73 -9.90
CA LEU A 82 -10.08 -12.08 -10.16
C LEU A 82 -10.86 -12.91 -11.18
N LYS A 83 -11.64 -13.88 -10.68
CA LYS A 83 -12.38 -14.87 -11.50
C LYS A 83 -13.88 -14.62 -11.62
N HIS A 84 -14.42 -13.66 -10.84
CA HIS A 84 -15.85 -13.42 -10.74
C HIS A 84 -16.20 -11.92 -10.80
N PRO A 85 -16.21 -11.31 -12.00
CA PRO A 85 -15.89 -11.90 -13.31
C PRO A 85 -14.38 -11.98 -13.59
N PRO A 86 -13.93 -12.79 -14.57
CA PRO A 86 -12.58 -12.70 -15.12
C PRO A 86 -12.30 -11.29 -15.64
N ILE A 87 -11.11 -10.75 -15.37
CA ILE A 87 -10.74 -9.38 -15.75
C ILE A 87 -9.66 -9.40 -16.83
N GLU A 88 -9.99 -8.84 -17.99
CA GLU A 88 -9.05 -8.58 -19.09
C GLU A 88 -8.01 -7.53 -18.70
N VAL A 89 -6.82 -7.60 -19.30
CA VAL A 89 -5.68 -6.73 -18.95
C VAL A 89 -6.02 -5.24 -18.98
N ASP A 90 -6.74 -4.78 -20.02
CA ASP A 90 -7.12 -3.35 -20.12
C ASP A 90 -8.03 -2.92 -18.98
N ARG A 91 -9.00 -3.78 -18.64
CA ARG A 91 -9.93 -3.49 -17.54
C ARG A 91 -9.21 -3.51 -16.20
N TYR A 92 -8.23 -4.40 -16.04
CA TYR A 92 -7.38 -4.46 -14.87
C TYR A 92 -6.59 -3.16 -14.67
N LEU A 93 -5.88 -2.72 -15.71
CA LEU A 93 -5.13 -1.45 -15.70
C LEU A 93 -6.06 -0.25 -15.45
N GLU A 94 -7.26 -0.24 -16.04
CA GLU A 94 -8.25 0.81 -15.79
C GLU A 94 -8.72 0.85 -14.32
N ILE A 95 -8.90 -0.32 -13.68
CA ILE A 95 -9.26 -0.39 -12.26
C ILE A 95 -8.15 0.19 -11.38
N LEU A 96 -6.89 -0.18 -11.62
CA LEU A 96 -5.75 0.37 -10.88
C LEU A 96 -5.66 1.89 -11.06
N LEU A 97 -5.82 2.40 -12.28
CA LEU A 97 -5.84 3.82 -12.55
C LEU A 97 -6.97 4.54 -11.80
N ARG A 98 -8.18 3.98 -11.80
CA ARG A 98 -9.33 4.55 -11.08
C ARG A 98 -9.17 4.53 -9.55
N GLN A 99 -8.32 3.65 -9.03
CA GLN A 99 -7.95 3.62 -7.62
C GLN A 99 -6.83 4.62 -7.28
N GLY A 100 -6.29 5.35 -8.26
CA GLY A 100 -5.25 6.34 -8.04
C GLY A 100 -3.82 5.83 -8.26
N LEU A 101 -3.65 4.61 -8.79
CA LEU A 101 -2.34 4.03 -9.09
C LEU A 101 -1.83 4.45 -10.48
N VAL A 102 -1.64 5.76 -10.69
CA VAL A 102 -1.37 6.37 -12.00
C VAL A 102 0.00 5.98 -12.54
N GLN A 103 1.08 6.12 -11.76
CA GLN A 103 2.43 5.78 -12.19
C GLN A 103 2.59 4.27 -12.38
N THR A 104 2.09 3.50 -11.41
CA THR A 104 2.05 2.04 -11.49
C THR A 104 1.38 1.56 -12.77
N THR A 105 0.20 2.11 -13.08
CA THR A 105 -0.54 1.72 -14.29
C THR A 105 0.24 2.05 -15.56
N LYS A 106 0.88 3.23 -15.60
CA LYS A 106 1.70 3.66 -16.74
C LYS A 106 2.86 2.70 -16.99
N VAL A 107 3.56 2.26 -15.95
CA VAL A 107 4.66 1.30 -16.07
C VAL A 107 4.14 -0.09 -16.45
N LEU A 108 3.11 -0.59 -15.76
CA LEU A 108 2.52 -1.90 -16.04
C LEU A 108 1.95 -2.00 -17.47
N ALA A 109 1.44 -0.91 -18.05
CA ALA A 109 0.99 -0.88 -19.43
C ALA A 109 2.09 -1.24 -20.45
N THR A 110 3.37 -1.03 -20.12
CA THR A 110 4.49 -1.47 -20.97
C THR A 110 4.66 -2.99 -21.00
N TYR A 111 4.12 -3.70 -19.99
CA TYR A 111 4.13 -5.16 -19.85
C TYR A 111 2.79 -5.81 -20.20
N ARG A 112 1.90 -5.09 -20.89
CA ARG A 112 0.51 -5.50 -21.20
C ARG A 112 0.39 -6.92 -21.78
N THR A 113 1.35 -7.38 -22.57
CA THR A 113 1.30 -8.69 -23.23
C THR A 113 1.51 -9.87 -22.29
N ILE A 114 2.09 -9.64 -21.11
CA ILE A 114 2.42 -10.67 -20.12
C ILE A 114 1.67 -10.54 -18.80
N LEU A 115 0.88 -9.46 -18.63
CA LEU A 115 -0.01 -9.24 -17.50
C LEU A 115 -1.22 -10.16 -17.52
#